data_AF-D9QD18-F1
#
_entry.id   AF-D9QD18-F1
#
_cell.length_a   1.000
_cell.length_b   1.000
_cell.length_c   1.000
_cell.angle_alpha   90.00
_cell.angle_beta   90.00
_cell.angle_gamma   90.00
#
_symmetry.space_group_name_H-M   'P 1'
#
loop_
_entity.id
_entity.type
_entity.pdbx_description
1 polymer ?
#
loop_
_entity_poly.entity_id
_entity_poly.type
_entity_poly.pdbx_seq_one_letter_code
_entity_poly.pdbx_strand_id
1 'polypeptide(L)'
;MGLFESIRKARAKTKAEIKAAKVRARQEAKEAAKLEFKRDKFLARQEKKLLKEEKKGLKAKRKHEEKMAKNTLEQLKAGKFNKNNILRYAGAARAIIPIALPLVYRGITLAKEEAAKRRAMKLGVSAEDLGRFSGHGAEIKARIAGMNSSVKLSSLPKGFVTDVEQRLQDLDFAVDNAEFMTPELRQRSHRSINKDLDQLGRQIQNKIES
;
A
#
# COMPACT_ATOMS: atom_id res chain seq x y z
N MET A 1 -48.38 40.31 103.67
CA MET A 1 -47.72 40.69 102.39
C MET A 1 -48.80 41.10 101.39
N GLY A 2 -48.75 42.31 100.82
CA GLY A 2 -49.90 42.93 100.12
C GLY A 2 -49.97 42.68 98.60
N LEU A 3 -51.20 42.52 98.07
CA LEU A 3 -51.55 42.29 96.66
C LEU A 3 -51.00 43.34 95.67
N PHE A 4 -50.91 44.62 96.07
CA PHE A 4 -50.37 45.67 95.19
C PHE A 4 -48.87 45.55 94.95
N GLU A 5 -48.14 44.94 95.88
CA GLU A 5 -46.70 44.72 95.75
C GLU A 5 -46.40 43.52 94.83
N SER A 6 -47.24 42.48 94.85
CA SER A 6 -47.12 41.33 93.96
C SER A 6 -47.41 41.68 92.49
N ILE A 7 -48.42 42.52 92.23
CA ILE A 7 -48.74 42.99 90.86
C ILE A 7 -47.61 43.86 90.28
N ARG A 8 -47.03 44.76 91.09
CA ARG A 8 -45.87 45.56 90.67
C ARG A 8 -44.65 44.68 90.37
N LYS A 9 -44.36 43.69 91.22
CA LYS A 9 -43.29 42.71 91.00
C LYS A 9 -43.53 41.86 89.74
N ALA A 10 -44.77 41.43 89.48
CA ALA A 10 -45.12 40.68 88.27
C ALA A 10 -44.94 41.51 86.98
N ARG A 11 -45.39 42.76 86.95
CA ARG A 11 -45.18 43.68 85.81
C ARG A 11 -43.70 44.01 85.57
N ALA A 12 -42.91 44.10 86.64
CA ALA A 12 -41.47 44.29 86.52
C ALA A 12 -40.79 43.06 85.89
N LYS A 13 -41.19 41.84 86.29
CA LYS A 13 -40.70 40.59 85.69
C LYS A 13 -41.08 40.47 84.22
N THR A 14 -42.34 40.70 83.84
CA THR A 14 -42.76 40.61 82.42
C THR A 14 -42.07 41.67 81.54
N LYS A 15 -41.87 42.90 82.04
CA LYS A 15 -41.07 43.91 81.31
C LYS A 15 -39.61 43.50 81.16
N ALA A 16 -39.03 42.86 82.17
CA ALA A 16 -37.66 42.34 82.09
C ALA A 16 -37.56 41.19 81.08
N GLU A 17 -38.53 40.28 81.06
CA GLU A 17 -38.64 39.17 80.11
C GLU A 17 -38.82 39.67 78.67
N ILE A 18 -39.70 40.65 78.43
CA ILE A 18 -39.90 41.26 77.12
C ILE A 18 -38.61 41.97 76.65
N LYS A 19 -37.92 42.69 77.54
CA LYS A 19 -36.64 43.31 77.22
C LYS A 19 -35.57 42.25 76.89
N ALA A 20 -35.49 41.17 77.67
CA ALA A 20 -34.57 40.06 77.42
C ALA A 20 -34.88 39.37 76.08
N ALA A 21 -36.15 39.08 75.79
CA ALA A 21 -36.60 38.53 74.52
C ALA A 21 -36.27 39.46 73.34
N LYS A 22 -36.49 40.77 73.49
CA LYS A 22 -36.14 41.77 72.47
C LYS A 22 -34.63 41.87 72.24
N VAL A 23 -33.81 41.74 73.28
CA VAL A 23 -32.35 41.71 73.15
C VAL A 23 -31.90 40.44 72.44
N ARG A 24 -32.44 39.27 72.82
CA ARG A 24 -32.18 37.99 72.15
C ARG A 24 -32.57 38.03 70.68
N ALA A 25 -33.79 38.47 70.35
CA ALA A 25 -34.24 38.60 68.96
C ALA A 25 -33.35 39.57 68.16
N ARG A 26 -32.88 40.67 68.75
CA ARG A 26 -31.93 41.58 68.10
C ARG A 26 -30.54 40.96 67.92
N GLN A 27 -30.09 40.11 68.84
CA GLN A 27 -28.82 39.40 68.72
C GLN A 27 -28.91 38.32 67.64
N GLU A 28 -29.96 37.50 67.67
CA GLU A 28 -30.25 36.49 66.65
C GLU A 28 -30.38 37.11 65.26
N ALA A 29 -31.11 38.22 65.11
CA ALA A 29 -31.19 38.93 63.83
C ALA A 29 -29.82 39.47 63.36
N LYS A 30 -28.97 39.96 64.27
CA LYS A 30 -27.61 40.41 63.93
C LYS A 30 -26.71 39.24 63.56
N GLU A 31 -26.83 38.10 64.23
CA GLU A 31 -26.05 36.90 63.92
C GLU A 31 -26.49 36.26 62.60
N ALA A 32 -27.79 36.19 62.36
CA ALA A 32 -28.38 35.77 61.08
C ALA A 32 -27.87 36.64 59.93
N ALA A 33 -27.97 37.98 60.06
CA ALA A 33 -27.47 38.90 59.04
C ALA A 33 -25.95 38.77 58.79
N LYS A 34 -25.16 38.56 59.85
CA LYS A 34 -23.71 38.30 59.72
C LYS A 34 -23.43 36.97 59.01
N LEU A 35 -24.24 35.96 59.28
CA LEU A 35 -24.11 34.63 58.69
C LEU A 35 -24.51 34.64 57.21
N GLU A 36 -25.62 35.29 56.87
CA GLU A 36 -26.06 35.54 55.49
C GLU A 36 -24.99 36.30 54.71
N PHE A 37 -24.47 37.41 55.25
CA PHE A 37 -23.40 38.16 54.59
C PHE A 37 -22.15 37.30 54.34
N LYS A 38 -21.77 36.43 55.29
CA LYS A 38 -20.65 35.49 55.10
C LYS A 38 -20.95 34.44 54.04
N ARG A 39 -22.18 33.90 53.99
CA ARG A 39 -22.64 32.95 52.97
C ARG A 39 -22.61 33.60 51.59
N ASP A 40 -23.22 34.76 51.42
CA ASP A 40 -23.27 35.47 50.14
C ASP A 40 -21.87 35.84 49.65
N LYS A 41 -20.99 36.30 50.56
CA LYS A 41 -19.59 36.56 50.23
C LYS A 41 -18.85 35.30 49.78
N PHE A 42 -19.14 34.15 50.37
CA PHE A 42 -18.55 32.88 49.98
C PHE A 42 -19.09 32.41 48.62
N LEU A 43 -20.42 32.47 48.42
CA LEU A 43 -21.07 32.16 47.14
C LEU A 43 -20.53 33.03 46.01
N ALA A 44 -20.48 34.36 46.19
CA ALA A 44 -19.92 35.27 45.21
C ALA A 44 -18.43 34.99 44.89
N ARG A 45 -17.65 34.50 45.86
CA ARG A 45 -16.26 34.06 45.62
C ARG A 45 -16.20 32.76 44.81
N GLN A 46 -17.10 31.81 45.07
CA GLN A 46 -17.18 30.56 44.32
C GLN A 46 -17.65 30.79 42.88
N GLU A 47 -18.69 31.59 42.68
CA GLU A 47 -19.17 31.99 41.35
C GLU A 47 -18.06 32.66 40.54
N LYS A 48 -17.30 33.58 41.15
CA LYS A 48 -16.15 34.20 40.48
C LYS A 48 -15.06 33.20 40.08
N LYS A 49 -14.80 32.17 40.91
CA LYS A 49 -13.84 31.11 40.57
C LYS A 49 -14.37 30.25 39.43
N LEU A 50 -15.64 29.82 39.50
CA LEU A 50 -16.29 29.04 38.46
C LEU A 50 -16.26 29.77 37.11
N LEU A 51 -16.70 31.03 37.07
CA LEU A 51 -16.66 31.87 35.88
C LEU A 51 -15.23 32.05 35.33
N LYS A 52 -14.22 32.11 36.21
CA LYS A 52 -12.81 32.20 35.79
C LYS A 52 -12.33 30.90 35.15
N GLU A 53 -12.72 29.75 35.70
CA GLU A 53 -12.39 28.43 35.18
C GLU A 53 -13.11 28.16 33.85
N GLU A 54 -14.40 28.48 33.77
CA GLU A 54 -15.17 28.40 32.52
C GLU A 54 -14.55 29.27 31.43
N LYS A 55 -14.20 30.53 31.73
CA LYS A 55 -13.51 31.41 30.77
C LYS A 55 -12.17 30.82 30.32
N LYS A 56 -11.41 30.18 31.21
CA LYS A 56 -10.15 29.51 30.85
C LYS A 56 -10.41 28.29 29.95
N GLY A 57 -11.39 27.46 30.30
CA GLY A 57 -11.80 26.29 29.51
C GLY A 57 -12.27 26.68 28.12
N LEU A 58 -13.14 27.69 28.01
CA LEU A 58 -13.60 28.24 26.74
C LEU A 58 -12.45 28.80 25.89
N LYS A 59 -11.50 29.51 26.50
CA LYS A 59 -10.30 29.97 25.80
C LYS A 59 -9.43 28.81 25.30
N ALA A 60 -9.25 27.76 26.10
CA ALA A 60 -8.48 26.59 25.70
C ALA A 60 -9.15 25.84 24.54
N LYS A 61 -10.48 25.66 24.60
CA LYS A 61 -11.28 25.08 23.51
C LYS A 61 -11.15 25.89 22.22
N ARG A 62 -11.36 27.21 22.28
CA ARG A 62 -11.19 28.10 21.12
C ARG A 62 -9.79 28.01 20.50
N LYS A 63 -8.74 27.98 21.32
CA LYS A 63 -7.36 27.81 20.83
C LYS A 63 -7.13 26.45 20.17
N HIS A 64 -7.72 25.39 20.73
CA HIS A 64 -7.62 24.06 20.16
C HIS A 64 -8.37 23.98 18.81
N GLU A 65 -9.59 24.49 18.75
CA GLU A 65 -10.39 24.58 17.53
C GLU A 65 -9.67 25.41 16.45
N GLU A 66 -9.10 26.56 16.81
CA GLU A 66 -8.33 27.38 15.88
C GLU A 66 -7.08 26.64 15.35
N LYS A 67 -6.35 25.92 16.22
CA LYS A 67 -5.21 25.09 15.80
C LYS A 67 -5.64 23.97 14.87
N MET A 68 -6.73 23.27 15.20
CA MET A 68 -7.27 22.22 14.35
C MET A 68 -7.69 22.77 12.99
N ALA A 69 -8.40 23.91 12.98
CA ALA A 69 -8.80 24.58 11.74
C ALA A 69 -7.59 24.97 10.89
N LYS A 70 -6.56 25.58 11.49
CA LYS A 70 -5.30 25.92 10.79
C LYS A 70 -4.61 24.68 10.24
N ASN A 71 -4.47 23.62 11.03
CA ASN A 71 -3.88 22.37 10.60
C ASN A 71 -4.65 21.74 9.44
N THR A 72 -5.99 21.74 9.50
CA THR A 72 -6.82 21.22 8.40
C THR A 72 -6.68 22.06 7.14
N LEU A 73 -6.60 23.39 7.27
CA LEU A 73 -6.39 24.29 6.15
C LEU A 73 -5.00 24.10 5.52
N GLU A 74 -3.97 23.92 6.34
CA GLU A 74 -2.62 23.58 5.88
C GLU A 74 -2.59 22.23 5.16
N GLN A 75 -3.29 21.21 5.68
CA GLN A 75 -3.42 19.91 5.02
C GLN A 75 -4.14 20.03 3.67
N LEU A 76 -5.22 20.80 3.60
CA LEU A 76 -5.95 21.07 2.36
C LEU A 76 -5.07 21.83 1.35
N LYS A 77 -4.33 22.86 1.79
CA LYS A 77 -3.39 23.62 0.94
C LYS A 77 -2.23 22.76 0.45
N ALA A 78 -1.69 21.90 1.30
CA ALA A 78 -0.62 20.98 0.93
C ALA A 78 -1.08 19.94 -0.12
N GLY A 79 -2.39 19.72 -0.23
CA GLY A 79 -2.99 18.87 -1.25
C GLY A 79 -2.68 17.38 -1.06
N LYS A 80 -3.08 16.59 -2.05
CA LYS A 80 -2.94 15.11 -2.03
C LYS A 80 -1.46 14.67 -2.11
N PHE A 81 -0.64 15.44 -2.82
CA PHE A 81 0.78 15.17 -3.03
C PHE A 81 1.65 16.14 -2.21
N ASN A 82 1.65 15.93 -0.89
CA ASN A 82 2.54 16.65 0.00
C ASN A 82 3.76 15.79 0.40
N LYS A 83 4.82 16.46 0.86
CA LYS A 83 6.09 15.83 1.25
C LYS A 83 5.89 14.68 2.25
N ASN A 84 4.97 14.84 3.21
CA ASN A 84 4.72 13.84 4.24
C ASN A 84 4.08 12.57 3.66
N ASN A 85 3.10 12.72 2.76
CA ASN A 85 2.47 11.59 2.08
C ASN A 85 3.49 10.84 1.22
N ILE A 86 4.31 11.57 0.45
CA ILE A 86 5.36 10.97 -0.38
C ILE A 86 6.37 10.19 0.47
N LEU A 87 6.83 10.77 1.58
CA LEU A 87 7.76 10.10 2.50
C LEU A 87 7.14 8.85 3.13
N ARG A 88 5.84 8.87 3.47
CA ARG A 88 5.12 7.69 3.99
C ARG A 88 5.06 6.57 2.97
N TYR A 89 4.69 6.87 1.73
CA TYR A 89 4.66 5.87 0.66
C TYR A 89 6.06 5.37 0.30
N ALA A 90 7.06 6.24 0.27
CA ALA A 90 8.45 5.85 0.03
C ALA A 90 8.99 4.95 1.15
N GLY A 91 8.65 5.25 2.41
CA GLY A 91 8.98 4.39 3.56
C GLY A 91 8.31 3.02 3.47
N ALA A 92 7.01 2.98 3.14
CA ALA A 92 6.28 1.73 2.94
C ALA A 92 6.86 0.92 1.77
N ALA A 93 7.15 1.57 0.64
CA ALA A 93 7.80 0.94 -0.51
C ALA A 93 9.17 0.36 -0.11
N ARG A 94 10.01 1.13 0.58
CA ARG A 94 11.33 0.67 1.05
C ARG A 94 11.23 -0.56 1.95
N ALA A 95 10.19 -0.66 2.80
CA ALA A 95 9.98 -1.82 3.65
C ALA A 95 9.61 -3.10 2.88
N ILE A 96 8.84 -2.97 1.78
CA ILE A 96 8.40 -4.12 0.98
C ILE A 96 9.41 -4.53 -0.10
N ILE A 97 10.31 -3.64 -0.52
CA ILE A 97 11.30 -3.91 -1.60
C ILE A 97 12.08 -5.22 -1.40
N PRO A 98 12.63 -5.56 -0.22
CA PRO A 98 13.44 -6.77 -0.06
C PRO A 98 12.68 -8.07 -0.35
N ILE A 99 11.35 -8.06 -0.21
CA ILE A 99 10.50 -9.23 -0.44
C ILE A 99 9.87 -9.17 -1.83
N ALA A 100 9.39 -7.99 -2.25
CA ALA A 100 8.75 -7.81 -3.55
C ALA A 100 9.74 -7.99 -4.71
N LEU A 101 10.98 -7.50 -4.56
CA LEU A 101 11.97 -7.53 -5.62
C LEU A 101 12.34 -8.96 -6.06
N PRO A 102 12.66 -9.92 -5.15
CA PRO A 102 12.87 -11.31 -5.53
C PRO A 102 11.64 -11.97 -6.17
N LEU A 103 10.44 -11.66 -5.70
CA LEU A 103 9.20 -12.25 -6.24
C LEU A 103 8.91 -11.79 -7.66
N VAL A 104 9.03 -10.49 -7.92
CA VAL A 104 8.90 -9.93 -9.27
C VAL A 104 9.95 -10.53 -10.20
N TYR A 105 11.20 -10.62 -9.75
CA TYR A 105 12.26 -11.24 -10.52
C TYR A 105 11.92 -12.69 -10.87
N ARG A 106 11.53 -13.52 -9.88
CA ARG A 106 11.11 -14.91 -10.10
C ARG A 106 9.91 -15.01 -11.04
N GLY A 107 8.93 -14.12 -10.91
CA GLY A 107 7.78 -14.08 -11.82
C GLY A 107 8.19 -13.82 -13.27
N ILE A 108 9.11 -12.88 -13.48
CA ILE A 108 9.65 -12.57 -14.80
C ILE A 108 10.47 -13.74 -15.36
N THR A 109 11.33 -14.37 -14.56
CA THR A 109 12.16 -15.49 -15.02
C THR A 109 11.31 -16.70 -15.38
N LEU A 110 10.33 -17.07 -14.55
CA LEU A 110 9.40 -18.17 -14.84
C LEU A 110 8.61 -17.93 -16.13
N ALA A 111 8.13 -16.69 -16.34
CA ALA A 111 7.43 -16.34 -17.58
C ALA A 111 8.34 -16.45 -18.82
N LYS A 112 9.62 -16.05 -18.70
CA LYS A 112 10.61 -16.18 -19.77
C LYS A 112 10.95 -17.65 -20.06
N GLU A 113 11.14 -18.46 -19.04
CA GLU A 113 11.44 -19.88 -19.18
C GLU A 113 10.29 -20.64 -19.86
N GLU A 114 9.04 -20.35 -19.46
CA GLU A 114 7.86 -20.93 -20.10
C GLU A 114 7.75 -20.53 -21.58
N ALA A 115 8.01 -19.26 -21.91
CA ALA A 115 8.05 -18.79 -23.28
C ALA A 115 9.18 -19.46 -24.09
N ALA A 116 10.36 -19.62 -23.50
CA ALA A 116 11.50 -20.30 -24.12
C ALA A 116 11.22 -21.78 -24.36
N LYS A 117 10.63 -22.50 -23.39
CA LYS A 117 10.19 -23.90 -23.55
C LYS A 117 9.19 -24.06 -24.68
N ARG A 118 8.18 -23.19 -24.76
CA ARG A 118 7.21 -23.20 -25.87
C ARG A 118 7.86 -22.96 -27.23
N ARG A 119 8.85 -22.07 -27.30
CA ARG A 119 9.60 -21.83 -28.53
C ARG A 119 10.48 -23.03 -28.90
N ALA A 120 11.16 -23.63 -27.93
CA ALA A 120 11.99 -24.80 -28.12
C ALA A 120 11.17 -26.01 -28.63
N MET A 121 10.00 -26.27 -28.01
CA MET A 121 9.07 -27.32 -28.47
C MET A 121 8.62 -27.13 -29.93
N LYS A 122 8.34 -25.89 -30.36
CA LYS A 122 7.97 -25.60 -31.76
C LYS A 122 9.10 -25.91 -32.75
N LEU A 123 10.34 -25.86 -32.28
CA LEU A 123 11.54 -26.04 -33.10
C LEU A 123 12.13 -27.45 -32.98
N GLY A 124 11.52 -28.32 -32.16
CA GLY A 124 11.98 -29.70 -31.97
C GLY A 124 13.32 -29.80 -31.24
N VAL A 125 13.70 -28.78 -30.46
CA VAL A 125 14.95 -28.76 -29.68
C VAL A 125 14.67 -28.58 -28.19
N SER A 126 15.63 -28.92 -27.34
CA SER A 126 15.56 -28.63 -25.90
C SER A 126 15.69 -27.12 -25.64
N ALA A 127 15.18 -26.66 -24.48
CA ALA A 127 15.29 -25.25 -24.12
C ALA A 127 16.75 -24.84 -23.88
N GLU A 128 17.57 -25.78 -23.42
CA GLU A 128 19.01 -25.65 -23.20
C GLU A 128 19.76 -25.52 -24.53
N ASP A 129 19.33 -26.24 -25.58
CA ASP A 129 19.91 -26.15 -26.92
C ASP A 129 19.52 -24.86 -27.64
N LEU A 130 18.35 -24.29 -27.34
CA LEU A 130 17.92 -23.01 -27.92
C LEU A 130 18.92 -21.88 -27.60
N GLY A 131 19.58 -21.93 -26.43
CA GLY A 131 20.62 -20.98 -26.04
C GLY A 131 21.94 -21.13 -26.81
N ARG A 132 22.16 -22.25 -27.50
CA ARG A 132 23.34 -22.49 -28.35
C ARG A 132 23.22 -21.81 -29.71
N PHE A 133 21.99 -21.54 -30.14
CA PHE A 133 21.72 -20.85 -31.39
C PHE A 133 21.46 -19.37 -31.11
N SER A 134 22.36 -18.51 -31.56
CA SER A 134 22.24 -17.05 -31.47
C SER A 134 22.23 -16.41 -32.85
N GLY A 135 21.76 -15.17 -32.96
CA GLY A 135 21.73 -14.43 -34.22
C GLY A 135 20.37 -14.41 -34.89
N HIS A 136 20.33 -13.83 -36.10
CA HIS A 136 19.07 -13.62 -36.82
C HIS A 136 18.49 -14.94 -37.35
N GLY A 137 19.35 -15.94 -37.57
CA GLY A 137 18.99 -17.27 -38.07
C GLY A 137 18.80 -18.34 -37.00
N ALA A 138 18.90 -17.98 -35.70
CA ALA A 138 18.93 -18.94 -34.59
C ALA A 138 17.77 -19.95 -34.61
N GLU A 139 16.56 -19.49 -34.92
CA GLU A 139 15.37 -20.33 -35.01
C GLU A 139 15.46 -21.38 -36.12
N ILE A 140 16.03 -21.00 -37.26
CA ILE A 140 16.22 -21.88 -38.42
C ILE A 140 17.30 -22.92 -38.11
N LYS A 141 18.43 -22.50 -37.50
CA LYS A 141 19.50 -23.41 -37.07
C LYS A 141 19.04 -24.44 -36.04
N ALA A 142 18.25 -24.01 -35.07
CA ALA A 142 17.64 -24.92 -34.09
C ALA A 142 16.78 -25.99 -34.78
N ARG A 143 15.94 -25.57 -35.74
CA ARG A 143 15.10 -26.49 -36.52
C ARG A 143 15.92 -27.48 -37.36
N ILE A 144 17.00 -27.00 -38.01
CA ILE A 144 17.95 -27.85 -38.75
C ILE A 144 18.55 -28.92 -37.83
N ALA A 145 19.04 -28.53 -36.65
CA ALA A 145 19.60 -29.45 -35.67
C ALA A 145 18.56 -30.48 -35.15
N GLY A 146 17.32 -30.03 -34.92
CA GLY A 146 16.21 -30.91 -34.55
C GLY A 146 15.88 -31.94 -35.63
N MET A 147 15.79 -31.52 -36.90
CA MET A 147 15.55 -32.42 -38.04
C MET A 147 16.69 -33.42 -38.22
N ASN A 148 17.95 -32.97 -38.14
CA ASN A 148 19.12 -33.84 -38.25
C ASN A 148 19.12 -34.92 -37.15
N SER A 149 18.84 -34.52 -35.90
CA SER A 149 18.72 -35.45 -34.77
C SER A 149 17.58 -36.45 -34.96
N SER A 150 16.42 -35.99 -35.43
CA SER A 150 15.25 -36.85 -35.69
C SER A 150 15.53 -37.90 -36.78
N VAL A 151 16.25 -37.53 -37.84
CA VAL A 151 16.57 -38.44 -38.95
C VAL A 151 17.62 -39.47 -38.53
N LYS A 152 18.61 -39.09 -37.72
CA LYS A 152 19.61 -40.02 -37.17
C LYS A 152 19.01 -41.09 -36.26
N LEU A 153 17.93 -40.76 -35.55
CA LEU A 153 17.22 -41.69 -34.67
C LEU A 153 16.15 -42.52 -35.39
N SER A 154 15.87 -42.22 -36.66
CA SER A 154 14.84 -42.91 -37.45
C SER A 154 15.37 -44.19 -38.09
N SER A 155 14.46 -45.13 -38.41
CA SER A 155 14.77 -46.38 -39.13
C SER A 155 14.83 -46.19 -40.66
N LEU A 156 15.15 -44.99 -41.14
CA LEU A 156 15.15 -44.65 -42.56
C LEU A 156 16.35 -45.27 -43.31
N PRO A 157 16.24 -45.50 -44.64
CA PRO A 157 17.36 -46.02 -45.42
C PRO A 157 18.60 -45.12 -45.35
N LYS A 158 19.78 -45.71 -45.14
CA LYS A 158 21.04 -44.98 -44.94
C LYS A 158 21.33 -43.96 -46.05
N GLY A 159 21.08 -44.30 -47.32
CA GLY A 159 21.28 -43.38 -48.43
C GLY A 159 20.37 -42.14 -48.39
N PHE A 160 19.14 -42.31 -47.90
CA PHE A 160 18.21 -41.19 -47.70
C PHE A 160 18.63 -40.32 -46.52
N VAL A 161 19.06 -40.94 -45.41
CA VAL A 161 19.62 -40.22 -44.25
C VAL A 161 20.78 -39.33 -44.68
N THR A 162 21.72 -39.85 -45.48
CA THR A 162 22.87 -39.08 -45.97
C THR A 162 22.47 -37.92 -46.90
N ASP A 163 21.49 -38.10 -47.81
CA ASP A 163 20.98 -37.00 -48.65
C ASP A 163 20.34 -35.89 -47.81
N VAL A 164 19.55 -36.26 -46.80
CA VAL A 164 18.93 -35.30 -45.88
C VAL A 164 19.98 -34.56 -45.06
N GLU A 165 20.98 -35.25 -44.52
CA GLU A 165 22.08 -34.62 -43.77
C GLU A 165 22.83 -33.59 -44.62
N GLN A 166 23.13 -33.92 -45.88
CA GLN A 166 23.82 -33.03 -46.79
C GLN A 166 22.99 -31.78 -47.12
N ARG A 167 21.69 -31.94 -47.40
CA ARG A 167 20.80 -30.80 -47.63
C ARG A 167 20.64 -29.92 -46.40
N LEU A 168 20.53 -30.52 -45.22
CA LEU A 168 20.47 -29.77 -43.96
C LEU A 168 21.76 -28.97 -43.72
N GLN A 169 22.91 -29.51 -44.10
CA GLN A 169 24.19 -28.82 -44.04
C GLN A 169 24.26 -27.63 -45.02
N ASP A 170 23.78 -27.80 -46.25
CA ASP A 170 23.71 -26.71 -47.23
C ASP A 170 22.78 -25.57 -46.76
N LEU A 171 21.65 -25.93 -46.14
CA LEU A 171 20.73 -24.96 -45.55
C LEU A 171 21.34 -24.24 -44.34
N ASP A 172 22.17 -24.92 -43.52
CA ASP A 172 22.88 -24.28 -42.41
C ASP A 172 23.88 -23.23 -42.92
N PHE A 173 24.66 -23.55 -43.96
CA PHE A 173 25.53 -22.58 -44.62
C PHE A 173 24.76 -21.41 -45.23
N ALA A 174 23.57 -21.65 -45.79
CA ALA A 174 22.74 -20.58 -46.31
C ALA A 174 22.25 -19.63 -45.21
N VAL A 175 21.99 -20.15 -44.00
CA VAL A 175 21.64 -19.33 -42.83
C VAL A 175 22.83 -18.48 -42.39
N ASP A 176 24.04 -19.04 -42.32
CA ASP A 176 25.27 -18.29 -42.00
C ASP A 176 25.50 -17.13 -42.98
N ASN A 177 25.37 -17.41 -44.28
CA ASN A 177 25.52 -16.38 -45.31
C ASN A 177 24.46 -15.29 -45.21
N ALA A 178 23.24 -15.62 -44.79
CA ALA A 178 22.17 -14.65 -44.62
C ALA A 178 22.43 -13.63 -43.50
N GLU A 179 23.28 -13.95 -42.51
CA GLU A 179 23.62 -13.03 -41.43
C GLU A 179 24.40 -11.80 -41.92
N PHE A 180 25.17 -11.95 -43.00
CA PHE A 180 25.96 -10.88 -43.63
C PHE A 180 25.18 -10.07 -44.67
N MET A 181 23.90 -10.39 -44.91
CA MET A 181 23.05 -9.68 -45.87
C MET A 181 22.34 -8.46 -45.27
N THR A 182 21.88 -7.53 -46.12
CA THR A 182 20.98 -6.45 -45.71
C THR A 182 19.69 -7.00 -45.09
N PRO A 183 18.98 -6.24 -44.22
CA PRO A 183 17.78 -6.73 -43.55
C PRO A 183 16.70 -7.30 -44.49
N GLU A 184 16.48 -6.64 -45.64
CA GLU A 184 15.48 -7.04 -46.63
C GLU A 184 15.88 -8.35 -47.32
N LEU A 185 17.15 -8.47 -47.71
CA LEU A 185 17.69 -9.67 -48.35
C LEU A 185 17.73 -10.84 -47.37
N ARG A 186 18.22 -10.62 -46.15
CA ARG A 186 18.23 -11.61 -45.07
C ARG A 186 16.84 -12.17 -44.83
N GLN A 187 15.81 -11.32 -44.73
CA GLN A 187 14.46 -11.79 -44.49
C GLN A 187 13.88 -12.57 -45.68
N ARG A 188 14.24 -12.23 -46.92
CA ARG A 188 13.88 -13.03 -48.10
C ARG A 188 14.59 -14.40 -48.07
N SER A 189 15.88 -14.43 -47.79
CA SER A 189 16.68 -15.65 -47.66
C SER A 189 16.12 -16.56 -46.58
N HIS A 190 15.84 -16.03 -45.38
CA HIS A 190 15.21 -16.79 -44.29
C HIS A 190 13.84 -17.37 -44.68
N ARG A 191 13.03 -16.64 -45.45
CA ARG A 191 11.74 -17.18 -45.95
C ARG A 191 11.94 -18.31 -46.95
N SER A 192 12.95 -18.22 -47.83
CA SER A 192 13.27 -19.29 -48.78
C SER A 192 13.74 -20.54 -48.04
N ILE A 193 14.72 -20.38 -47.15
CA ILE A 193 15.30 -21.47 -46.35
C ILE A 193 14.20 -22.19 -45.54
N ASN A 194 13.27 -21.45 -44.93
CA ASN A 194 12.16 -22.07 -44.21
C ASN A 194 11.24 -22.89 -45.11
N LYS A 195 10.96 -22.44 -46.34
CA LYS A 195 10.17 -23.22 -47.30
C LYS A 195 10.87 -24.51 -47.68
N ASP A 196 12.19 -24.46 -47.86
CA ASP A 196 13.00 -25.63 -48.19
C ASP A 196 13.02 -26.63 -47.02
N LEU A 197 13.13 -26.15 -45.78
CA LEU A 197 12.98 -26.98 -44.58
C LEU A 197 11.59 -27.61 -44.46
N ASP A 198 10.52 -26.87 -44.80
CA ASP A 198 9.16 -27.43 -44.81
C ASP A 198 8.98 -28.51 -45.86
N GLN A 199 9.57 -28.33 -47.04
CA GLN A 199 9.57 -29.33 -48.11
C GLN A 199 10.35 -30.58 -47.69
N LEU A 200 11.56 -30.40 -47.13
CA LEU A 200 12.38 -31.50 -46.66
C LEU A 200 11.72 -32.25 -45.51
N GLY A 201 11.09 -31.55 -44.57
CA GLY A 201 10.32 -32.15 -43.48
C GLY A 201 9.18 -33.03 -43.99
N ARG A 202 8.43 -32.58 -45.01
CA ARG A 202 7.39 -33.41 -45.67
C ARG A 202 7.98 -34.63 -46.35
N GLN A 203 9.13 -34.51 -47.01
CA GLN A 203 9.81 -35.66 -47.64
C GLN A 203 10.23 -36.71 -46.60
N ILE A 204 10.79 -36.28 -45.47
CA ILE A 204 11.16 -37.15 -44.36
C ILE A 204 9.90 -37.86 -43.83
N GLN A 205 8.82 -37.12 -43.55
CA GLN A 205 7.59 -37.70 -43.02
C GLN A 205 6.99 -38.75 -43.98
N ASN A 206 6.88 -38.42 -45.27
CA ASN A 206 6.37 -39.35 -46.28
C ASN A 206 7.22 -40.62 -46.36
N LYS A 207 8.53 -40.51 -46.12
CA LYS A 207 9.45 -41.66 -46.16
C LYS A 207 9.38 -42.53 -44.91
N ILE A 208 8.98 -41.97 -43.77
CA ILE A 208 8.72 -42.71 -42.54
C ILE A 208 7.40 -43.49 -42.64
N GLU A 209 6.40 -42.93 -43.32
CA GLU A 209 5.08 -43.55 -43.50
C GLU A 209 5.04 -44.58 -44.65
N SER A 210 6.03 -44.59 -45.55
CA SER A 210 6.16 -45.52 -46.69
C SER A 210 6.88 -46.81 -46.33
#